data_AF-A0A3D2SNV1-F1
#
_entry.id   AF-A0A3D2SNV1-F1
#
_cell.length_a   1.000
_cell.length_b   1.000
_cell.length_c   1.000
_cell.angle_alpha   90.00
_cell.angle_beta   90.00
_cell.angle_gamma   90.00
#
_symmetry.space_group_name_H-M   'P 1'
#
loop_
_entity.id
_entity.type
_entity.pdbx_description
1 polymer ?
#
loop_
_entity_poly.entity_id
_entity_poly.type
_entity_poly.pdbx_seq_one_letter_code
_entity_poly.pdbx_strand_id
1 'polypeptide(L)' 'MSYQPITDIEFSGLHLIEASAGTGKTFTLSSLMVRIFLEKYLPNQVIATTFTRAAAAELKTRIRLRLQDMYRDLQAYRG' A
#
# COMPACT_ATOMS: atom_id res chain seq x y z
N MET A 1 9.11 11.13 10.90
CA MET A 1 8.09 10.20 11.41
C MET A 1 6.76 10.72 10.92
N SER A 2 5.96 9.92 10.21
CA SER A 2 4.68 10.36 9.65
C SER A 2 3.52 9.78 10.45
N TYR A 3 2.51 10.61 10.72
CA TYR A 3 1.26 10.21 11.37
C TYR A 3 0.11 10.00 10.36
N GLN A 4 0.24 10.50 9.13
CA GLN A 4 -0.69 10.28 8.02
C GLN A 4 0.05 9.85 6.75
N PRO A 5 0.71 8.69 6.79
CA PRO A 5 1.70 8.29 5.77
C PRO A 5 1.12 8.21 4.35
N ILE A 6 -0.17 7.92 4.21
CA ILE A 6 -0.81 7.86 2.89
C ILE A 6 -0.71 9.21 2.15
N THR A 7 -0.81 10.33 2.86
CA THR A 7 -0.89 11.67 2.26
C THR A 7 0.43 12.41 2.25
N ASP A 8 1.32 12.16 3.22
CA ASP A 8 2.52 12.99 3.43
C ASP A 8 3.85 12.29 3.09
N ILE A 9 3.85 10.98 2.80
CA ILE A 9 5.09 10.29 2.38
C ILE A 9 5.40 10.62 0.92
N GLU A 10 6.65 11.03 0.71
CA GLU A 10 7.32 11.03 -0.58
C GLU A 10 8.03 9.69 -0.80
N PHE A 11 8.03 9.15 -2.02
CA PHE A 11 8.66 7.85 -2.30
C PHE A 11 10.16 7.97 -2.61
N SER A 12 10.89 8.65 -1.72
CA SER A 12 12.33 8.89 -1.80
C SER A 12 12.96 8.98 -0.41
N GLY A 13 14.11 8.33 -0.23
CA GLY A 13 14.78 8.28 1.07
C GLY A 13 14.20 7.21 1.99
N LEU A 14 14.42 7.35 3.29
CA LEU A 14 14.03 6.37 4.30
C LEU A 14 12.88 6.91 5.15
N HIS A 15 11.79 6.14 5.22
CA HIS A 15 10.62 6.47 6.02
C HIS A 15 10.36 5.39 7.06
N LEU A 16 10.10 5.82 8.30
CA LEU A 16 9.62 4.96 9.38
C LEU A 16 8.14 5.25 9.61
N ILE A 17 7.33 4.21 9.54
CA ILE A 17 5.89 4.26 9.76
C ILE A 17 5.57 3.44 11.01
N GLU A 18 4.96 4.06 12.00
CA GLU A 18 4.62 3.38 13.24
C GLU A 18 3.26 2.67 13.15
N ALA A 19 3.29 1.35 13.42
CA ALA A 19 2.18 0.44 13.24
C ALA A 19 1.65 -0.28 14.53
N SER A 20 1.31 0.41 15.63
CA SER A 20 0.46 -0.08 16.74
C SER A 20 -0.89 -0.77 16.40
N ALA A 21 -1.30 -1.78 17.18
CA ALA A 21 -2.55 -2.51 16.97
C ALA A 21 -3.80 -1.60 17.01
N GLY A 22 -4.84 -1.95 16.23
CA GLY A 22 -6.16 -1.31 16.32
C GLY A 22 -6.39 -0.01 15.53
N THR A 23 -5.39 0.52 14.82
CA THR A 23 -5.51 1.80 14.08
C THR A 23 -5.42 1.68 12.56
N GLY A 24 -5.80 0.53 12.00
CA GLY A 24 -5.93 0.35 10.55
C GLY A 24 -4.60 0.25 9.76
N LYS A 25 -3.46 -0.02 10.41
CA LYS A 25 -2.14 0.02 9.73
C LYS A 25 -1.94 -0.98 8.60
N THR A 26 -2.62 -2.12 8.62
CA THR A 26 -2.58 -3.05 7.48
C THR A 26 -3.24 -2.44 6.23
N PHE A 27 -4.25 -1.59 6.42
CA PHE A 27 -4.85 -0.79 5.34
C PHE A 27 -3.90 0.31 4.87
N THR A 28 -3.16 0.93 5.78
CA THR A 28 -2.15 1.94 5.47
C THR A 28 -1.06 1.38 4.55
N LEU A 29 -0.46 0.24 4.90
CA LEU A 29 0.64 -0.34 4.11
C LEU A 29 0.18 -0.78 2.72
N SER A 30 -1.00 -1.43 2.60
CA SER A 30 -1.52 -1.81 1.29
C SER A 30 -1.89 -0.60 0.44
N SER A 31 -2.44 0.47 1.04
CA SER A 31 -2.74 1.72 0.34
C SER A 31 -1.48 2.42 -0.16
N LEU A 32 -0.42 2.46 0.65
CA LEU A 32 0.89 3.01 0.25
C LEU A 32 1.48 2.26 -0.93
N MET A 33 1.41 0.93 -0.92
CA MET A 33 1.87 0.11 -2.04
C MET A 33 1.10 0.41 -3.33
N VAL A 34 -0.22 0.57 -3.25
CA VAL A 34 -1.03 0.99 -4.41
C VAL A 34 -0.60 2.38 -4.90
N ARG A 35 -0.40 3.33 -3.98
CA ARG A 35 0.03 4.68 -4.32
C ARG A 35 1.42 4.69 -4.99
N ILE A 36 2.36 3.89 -4.50
CA ILE A 36 3.67 3.67 -5.14
C ILE A 36 3.50 3.20 -6.60
N PHE A 37 2.60 2.24 -6.83
CA PHE A 37 2.37 1.68 -8.16
C PHE A 37 1.75 2.65 -9.15
N LEU A 38 0.99 3.62 -8.65
CA LEU A 38 0.34 4.64 -9.49
C LEU A 38 1.22 5.86 -9.72
N GLU A 39 2.07 6.22 -8.75
CA GLU A 39 2.82 7.47 -8.79
C GLU A 39 4.28 7.32 -9.22
N LYS A 40 4.95 6.18 -8.92
CA LYS A 40 6.42 6.14 -8.97
C LYS A 40 7.06 4.90 -9.57
N TYR A 41 6.65 3.70 -9.17
CA TYR A 41 7.37 2.47 -9.49
C TYR A 41 6.43 1.35 -9.94
N LEU A 42 6.83 0.57 -10.94
CA LEU A 42 6.10 -0.63 -11.34
C LEU A 42 6.24 -1.75 -10.29
N PRO A 43 5.30 -2.73 -10.24
CA PRO A 43 5.36 -3.82 -9.27
C PRO A 43 6.67 -4.62 -9.25
N ASN A 44 7.34 -4.77 -10.40
CA ASN A 44 8.62 -5.46 -10.51
C ASN A 44 9.83 -4.63 -10.02
N GLN A 45 9.63 -3.36 -9.67
CA GLN A 45 10.65 -2.46 -9.14
C GLN A 45 10.55 -2.31 -7.61
N VAL A 46 9.60 -2.97 -6.96
CA VAL A 46 9.33 -2.82 -5.52
C VAL A 46 9.49 -4.16 -4.82
N ILE A 47 10.26 -4.17 -3.74
CA ILE A 47 10.41 -5.32 -2.85
C ILE A 47 9.71 -5.00 -1.52
N ALA A 48 8.77 -5.86 -1.13
CA ALA A 48 8.11 -5.81 0.17
C ALA A 48 8.43 -7.09 0.96
N THR A 49 8.94 -6.94 2.17
CA THR A 49 9.34 -8.06 3.04
C THR A 49 8.57 -8.03 4.35
N THR A 50 8.26 -9.20 4.90
CA THR A 50 7.57 -9.37 6.18
C THR A 50 8.25 -10.46 7.01
N PHE A 51 7.96 -10.50 8.31
CA PHE A 51 8.57 -11.48 9.22
C PHE A 51 8.18 -12.93 8.90
N THR A 52 6.96 -13.16 8.40
CA THR A 52 6.47 -14.51 8.06
C THR A 52 6.02 -14.58 6.61
N ARG A 53 6.07 -15.80 6.04
CA ARG A 53 5.52 -16.08 4.69
C ARG A 53 4.01 -15.84 4.63
N ALA A 54 3.29 -16.16 5.71
CA ALA A 54 1.84 -15.92 5.80
C ALA A 54 1.52 -14.42 5.72
N ALA A 55 2.24 -13.57 6.44
CA ALA A 55 2.08 -12.12 6.38
C ALA A 55 2.41 -11.57 4.97
N ALA A 56 3.43 -12.12 4.29
CA ALA A 56 3.75 -11.73 2.91
C ALA A 56 2.60 -12.06 1.95
N ALA A 57 2.03 -13.26 2.06
CA ALA A 57 0.91 -13.71 1.24
C ALA A 57 -0.36 -12.87 1.50
N GLU A 58 -0.62 -12.54 2.76
CA GLU A 58 -1.72 -11.68 3.16
C GLU A 58 -1.55 -10.26 2.58
N LEU A 59 -0.37 -9.66 2.75
CA LEU A 59 -0.07 -8.33 2.21
C LEU A 59 -0.26 -8.30 0.68
N LYS A 60 0.27 -9.31 -0.03
CA LYS A 60 0.11 -9.44 -1.49
C LYS A 60 -1.37 -9.50 -1.90
N THR A 61 -2.16 -10.31 -1.21
CA THR A 61 -3.60 -10.44 -1.46
C THR A 61 -4.32 -9.10 -1.25
N ARG A 62 -4.03 -8.41 -0.13
CA ARG A 62 -4.63 -7.11 0.18
C ARG A 62 -4.31 -6.04 -0.86
N ILE A 63 -3.05 -5.96 -1.32
CA ILE A 63 -2.65 -5.02 -2.38
C ILE A 63 -3.40 -5.31 -3.67
N ARG A 64 -3.51 -6.58 -4.06
CA ARG A 64 -4.21 -6.99 -5.28
C ARG A 64 -5.69 -6.62 -5.23
N LEU A 65 -6.37 -6.93 -4.13
CA LEU A 65 -7.78 -6.60 -3.94
C LEU A 65 -7.99 -5.08 -4.03
N ARG A 66 -7.13 -4.29 -3.38
CA ARG A 66 -7.24 -2.83 -3.38
C ARG A 66 -7.05 -2.20 -4.76
N LEU A 67 -6.13 -2.74 -5.58
CA LEU A 67 -6.00 -2.33 -6.98
C LEU A 67 -7.27 -2.66 -7.80
N GLN A 68 -7.85 -3.84 -7.58
CA GLN A 68 -9.07 -4.25 -8.28
C GLN A 68 -10.27 -3.39 -7.89
N ASP A 69 -10.42 -3.07 -6.60
CA ASP A 69 -11.49 -2.20 -6.10
C ASP A 69 -11.37 -0.80 -6.71
N MET A 70 -10.18 -0.19 -6.63
CA MET A 70 -9.94 1.11 -7.25
C MET A 70 -10.17 1.10 -8.77
N TYR A 71 -9.73 0.04 -9.46
CA TYR A 71 -9.99 -0.08 -10.89
C TYR A 71 -11.50 -0.13 -11.19
N ARG A 72 -12.27 -0.89 -10.41
CA ARG A 72 -13.75 -0.93 -10.54
C ARG A 72 -14.38 0.43 -10.30
N ASP A 73 -13.97 1.12 -9.24
CA ASP A 73 -14.47 2.46 -8.90
C ASP A 73 -14.20 3.43 -10.05
N LEU A 74 -12.98 3.45 -10.60
CA LEU A 74 -12.63 4.29 -11.75
C LEU A 74 -13.44 3.98 -13.01
N GLN A 75 -13.82 2.72 -13.24
CA GLN A 75 -14.70 2.37 -14.36
C GLN A 75 -16.13 2.83 -14.11
N ALA A 76 -16.63 2.75 -12.88
CA ALA A 76 -17.96 3.23 -12.52
C ALA A 76 -18.10 4.75 -12.70
N TYR A 77 -17.03 5.53 -12.45
CA TYR A 77 -17.02 6.98 -12.70
C TYR A 77 -16.91 7.36 -14.19
N ARG A 78 -16.61 6.41 -15.08
CA ARG A 78 -16.47 6.66 -16.52
C ARG A 78 -17.74 6.39 -17.32
N GLY A 79 -18.76 5.76 -16.71
CA GLY A 79 -20.09 5.57 -17.29
C GLY A 79 -21.09 6.58 -16.75
#